data_AF-R7JA40-F1
#
_entry.id   AF-R7JA40-F1
#
_cell.length_a   1.000
_cell.length_b   1.000
_cell.length_c   1.000
_cell.angle_alpha   90.00
_cell.angle_beta   90.00
_cell.angle_gamma   90.00
#
_symmetry.space_group_name_H-M   'P 1'
#
loop_
_entity.id
_entity.type
_entity.pdbx_description
1 polymer ?
#
loop_
_entity_poly.entity_id
_entity_poly.type
_entity_poly.pdbx_seq_one_letter_code
_entity_poly.pdbx_strand_id
1 'polypeptide(L)'
;MIDISAVRAESTWNEIEDILQATRKYPFICIFSMPSMLDRILPYRKEIPNLRIGGIVGFPSGGETLETKLFEVKQLKEKGCDEIDMVLNIGKLKSGFVEEVKDEIEQIKAVVSPLPLKVIMEVVLLTDEEIATAARIIRDTGASFAKTGTGWAGATTEHHIEVIKAAVGDTIPLKVAGGVRSLDTLLKMRDMGVSRFGIGYKSALHIMQEAEERGWV
;
A
#
# COMPACT_ATOMS: atom_id res chain seq x y z
N MET A 1 -5.34 11.74 -3.35
CA MET A 1 -4.21 11.12 -2.59
C MET A 1 -4.53 9.73 -2.02
N ILE A 2 -5.73 9.19 -2.25
CA ILE A 2 -6.19 7.97 -1.59
C ILE A 2 -6.18 6.81 -2.59
N ASP A 3 -5.60 5.70 -2.17
CA ASP A 3 -5.84 4.38 -2.72
C ASP A 3 -6.91 3.71 -1.85
N ILE A 4 -8.06 3.39 -2.45
CA ILE A 4 -9.20 2.81 -1.75
C ILE A 4 -9.12 1.28 -1.77
N SER A 5 -9.49 0.61 -0.68
CA SER A 5 -9.23 -0.83 -0.54
C SER A 5 -10.34 -1.64 0.13
N ALA A 6 -10.47 -2.88 -0.32
CA ALA A 6 -11.20 -3.98 0.31
C ALA A 6 -10.30 -5.23 0.32
N VAL A 7 -9.35 -5.26 1.25
CA VAL A 7 -8.28 -6.26 1.35
C VAL A 7 -8.29 -6.99 2.70
N ARG A 8 -9.46 -7.13 3.31
CA ARG A 8 -9.65 -7.98 4.50
C ARG A 8 -10.04 -9.39 4.08
N ALA A 9 -9.82 -10.38 4.94
CA ALA A 9 -10.22 -11.77 4.68
C ALA A 9 -11.71 -11.87 4.37
N GLU A 10 -12.51 -11.09 5.11
CA GLU A 10 -13.96 -11.02 5.01
C GLU A 10 -14.47 -10.04 3.93
N SER A 11 -13.58 -9.40 3.17
CA SER A 11 -14.01 -8.43 2.16
C SER A 11 -14.83 -9.11 1.06
N THR A 12 -16.05 -8.62 0.86
CA THR A 12 -17.03 -9.24 -0.05
C THR A 12 -17.03 -8.55 -1.42
N TRP A 13 -17.68 -9.19 -2.40
CA TRP A 13 -17.89 -8.60 -3.71
C TRP A 13 -18.68 -7.29 -3.64
N ASN A 14 -19.70 -7.19 -2.78
CA ASN A 14 -20.50 -5.99 -2.63
C ASN A 14 -19.63 -4.78 -2.20
N GLU A 15 -18.64 -5.00 -1.33
CA GLU A 15 -17.71 -3.93 -0.93
C GLU A 15 -16.83 -3.47 -2.10
N ILE A 16 -16.48 -4.39 -3.01
CA ILE A 16 -15.71 -4.07 -4.22
C ILE A 16 -16.59 -3.32 -5.23
N GLU A 17 -17.87 -3.69 -5.36
CA GLU A 17 -18.83 -2.93 -6.17
C GLU A 17 -19.03 -1.51 -5.63
N ASP A 18 -19.15 -1.36 -4.30
CA ASP A 18 -19.22 -0.05 -3.66
C ASP A 18 -17.97 0.79 -3.96
N ILE A 19 -16.77 0.19 -3.93
CA ILE A 19 -15.53 0.85 -4.36
C ILE A 19 -15.63 1.30 -5.81
N LEU A 20 -16.09 0.43 -6.72
CA LEU A 20 -16.22 0.75 -8.15
C LEU A 20 -17.26 1.85 -8.41
N GLN A 21 -18.31 1.96 -7.61
CA GLN A 21 -19.23 3.10 -7.68
C GLN A 21 -18.58 4.37 -7.12
N ALA A 22 -17.85 4.24 -6.02
CA ALA A 22 -17.16 5.35 -5.39
C ALA A 22 -16.11 5.99 -6.31
N THR A 23 -15.38 5.20 -7.11
CA THR A 23 -14.40 5.72 -8.09
C THR A 23 -15.04 6.48 -9.25
N ARG A 24 -16.35 6.32 -9.51
CA ARG A 24 -17.08 7.17 -10.47
C ARG A 24 -17.40 8.55 -9.90
N LYS A 25 -17.56 8.66 -8.58
CA LYS A 25 -17.86 9.93 -7.89
C LYS A 25 -16.60 10.67 -7.45
N TYR A 26 -15.60 9.95 -6.95
CA TYR A 26 -14.46 10.53 -6.25
C TYR A 26 -13.13 10.17 -6.90
N PRO A 27 -12.13 11.07 -6.85
CA PRO A 27 -10.83 10.89 -7.52
C PRO A 27 -9.87 10.00 -6.72
N PHE A 28 -10.27 8.76 -6.44
CA PHE A 28 -9.35 7.75 -5.92
C PHE A 28 -8.28 7.43 -6.96
N ILE A 29 -7.04 7.27 -6.50
CA ILE A 29 -5.91 7.04 -7.43
C ILE A 29 -5.89 5.59 -7.88
N CYS A 30 -6.14 4.65 -6.98
CA CYS A 30 -6.03 3.23 -7.25
C CYS A 30 -6.98 2.44 -6.35
N ILE A 31 -7.53 1.34 -6.86
CA ILE A 31 -8.32 0.39 -6.07
C ILE A 31 -7.48 -0.84 -5.74
N PHE A 32 -7.67 -1.39 -4.54
CA PHE A 32 -7.01 -2.62 -4.10
C PHE A 32 -8.05 -3.61 -3.57
N SER A 33 -7.98 -4.85 -4.04
CA SER A 33 -8.75 -5.98 -3.54
C SER A 33 -7.84 -7.17 -3.23
N MET A 34 -8.39 -8.22 -2.63
CA MET A 34 -7.70 -9.51 -2.63
C MET A 34 -7.46 -9.99 -4.09
N PRO A 35 -6.30 -10.61 -4.41
CA PRO A 35 -5.96 -11.00 -5.79
C PRO A 35 -7.00 -11.91 -6.46
N SER A 36 -7.69 -12.74 -5.70
CA SER A 36 -8.75 -13.65 -6.18
C SER A 36 -9.95 -12.92 -6.80
N MET A 37 -10.14 -11.64 -6.51
CA MET A 37 -11.24 -10.83 -7.05
C MET A 37 -10.87 -10.11 -8.35
N LEU A 38 -9.60 -10.12 -8.75
CA LEU A 38 -9.08 -9.30 -9.85
C LEU A 38 -9.81 -9.57 -11.17
N ASP A 39 -10.07 -10.82 -11.51
CA ASP A 39 -10.75 -11.19 -12.77
C ASP A 39 -12.18 -10.64 -12.88
N ARG A 40 -12.83 -10.37 -11.74
CA ARG A 40 -14.15 -9.72 -11.70
C ARG A 40 -14.06 -8.20 -11.85
N ILE A 41 -12.95 -7.60 -11.46
CA ILE A 41 -12.73 -6.15 -11.47
C ILE A 41 -12.26 -5.67 -12.85
N LEU A 42 -11.41 -6.45 -13.54
CA LEU A 42 -10.79 -6.05 -14.80
C LEU A 42 -11.77 -5.55 -15.88
N PRO A 43 -12.96 -6.16 -16.10
CA PRO A 43 -13.90 -5.69 -17.10
C PRO A 43 -14.35 -4.23 -16.90
N TYR A 44 -14.40 -3.75 -15.66
CA TYR A 44 -14.83 -2.39 -15.32
C TYR A 44 -13.88 -1.30 -15.81
N ARG A 45 -12.65 -1.63 -16.23
CA ARG A 45 -11.75 -0.66 -16.89
C ARG A 45 -12.34 -0.05 -18.16
N LYS A 46 -13.25 -0.76 -18.83
CA LYS A 46 -13.96 -0.25 -20.01
C LYS A 46 -15.06 0.74 -19.65
N GLU A 47 -15.55 0.70 -18.41
CA GLU A 47 -16.68 1.49 -17.93
C GLU A 47 -16.26 2.69 -17.08
N ILE A 48 -15.12 2.58 -16.39
CA ILE A 48 -14.62 3.59 -15.46
C ILE A 48 -13.32 4.18 -16.03
N PRO A 49 -13.36 5.39 -16.59
CA PRO A 49 -12.19 6.05 -17.13
C PRO A 49 -11.08 6.18 -16.08
N ASN A 50 -9.84 5.92 -16.48
CA ASN A 50 -8.65 6.01 -15.62
C ASN A 50 -8.67 5.12 -14.37
N LEU A 51 -9.52 4.08 -14.32
CA LEU A 51 -9.49 3.10 -13.24
C LEU A 51 -8.12 2.42 -13.17
N ARG A 52 -7.41 2.66 -12.06
CA ARG A 52 -6.16 1.97 -11.74
C ARG A 52 -6.42 0.89 -10.71
N ILE A 53 -5.78 -0.27 -10.89
CA ILE A 53 -5.93 -1.45 -10.05
C ILE A 53 -4.56 -1.85 -9.52
N GLY A 54 -4.45 -1.94 -8.20
CA GLY A 54 -3.22 -2.34 -7.52
C GLY A 54 -3.24 -3.83 -7.15
N GLY A 55 -2.07 -4.45 -7.22
CA GLY A 55 -1.85 -5.82 -6.74
C GLY A 55 -1.17 -5.83 -5.38
N ILE A 56 -1.50 -6.82 -4.54
CA ILE A 56 -0.81 -7.09 -3.28
C ILE A 56 -0.01 -8.39 -3.37
N VAL A 57 1.22 -8.40 -2.86
CA VAL A 57 2.16 -9.54 -2.96
C VAL A 57 2.69 -9.90 -1.58
N GLY A 58 2.71 -11.20 -1.27
CA GLY A 58 3.07 -11.73 0.05
C GLY A 58 2.19 -11.14 1.15
N PHE A 59 0.93 -10.86 0.88
CA PHE A 59 0.06 -10.08 1.76
C PHE A 59 -0.88 -10.98 2.57
N PRO A 60 -1.09 -10.71 3.88
CA PRO A 60 -0.52 -9.60 4.65
C PRO A 60 0.80 -9.95 5.37
N SER A 61 1.26 -11.20 5.33
CA SER A 61 2.30 -11.69 6.25
C SER A 61 3.74 -11.32 5.85
N GLY A 62 4.03 -11.31 4.55
CA GLY A 62 5.36 -11.14 3.98
C GLY A 62 6.28 -12.35 4.14
N GLY A 63 5.81 -13.45 4.73
CA GLY A 63 6.61 -14.62 5.10
C GLY A 63 6.77 -15.67 4.00
N GLU A 64 6.16 -15.47 2.84
CA GLU A 64 6.23 -16.39 1.70
C GLU A 64 7.64 -16.41 1.09
N THR A 65 7.97 -17.47 0.34
CA THR A 65 9.28 -17.56 -0.33
C THR A 65 9.38 -16.55 -1.48
N LEU A 66 10.62 -16.23 -1.85
CA LEU A 66 10.89 -15.36 -2.99
C LEU A 66 10.23 -15.89 -4.27
N GLU A 67 10.29 -17.20 -4.53
CA GLU A 67 9.69 -17.82 -5.71
C GLU A 67 8.17 -17.61 -5.76
N THR A 68 7.49 -17.75 -4.61
CA THR A 68 6.05 -17.47 -4.49
C THR A 68 5.76 -16.01 -4.77
N LYS A 69 6.48 -15.07 -4.14
CA LYS A 69 6.27 -13.63 -4.37
C LYS A 69 6.54 -13.24 -5.82
N LEU A 70 7.59 -13.79 -6.45
CA LEU A 70 7.89 -13.55 -7.86
C LEU A 70 6.80 -14.10 -8.79
N PHE A 71 6.22 -15.26 -8.46
CA PHE A 71 5.09 -15.82 -9.20
C PHE A 71 3.86 -14.90 -9.10
N GLU A 72 3.51 -14.44 -7.90
CA GLU A 72 2.40 -13.49 -7.69
C GLU A 72 2.59 -12.21 -8.48
N VAL A 73 3.79 -11.61 -8.44
CA VAL A 73 4.12 -10.40 -9.20
C VAL A 73 3.88 -10.61 -10.69
N LYS A 74 4.40 -11.71 -11.27
CA LYS A 74 4.24 -12.00 -12.70
C LYS A 74 2.76 -12.14 -13.06
N GLN A 75 2.01 -12.89 -12.26
CA GLN A 75 0.58 -13.09 -12.47
C GLN A 75 -0.21 -11.76 -12.40
N LEU A 76 0.06 -10.93 -11.40
CA LEU A 76 -0.61 -9.63 -11.23
C LEU A 76 -0.28 -8.66 -12.38
N LYS A 77 0.96 -8.68 -12.87
CA LYS A 77 1.36 -7.92 -14.06
C LYS A 77 0.64 -8.39 -15.31
N GLU A 78 0.61 -9.70 -15.56
CA GLU A 78 -0.07 -10.30 -16.72
C GLU A 78 -1.58 -10.01 -16.71
N LYS A 79 -2.20 -10.03 -15.52
CA LYS A 79 -3.61 -9.62 -15.34
C LYS A 79 -3.84 -8.12 -15.53
N GLY A 80 -2.78 -7.31 -15.55
CA GLY A 80 -2.85 -5.88 -15.85
C GLY A 80 -3.03 -4.99 -14.62
N CYS A 81 -2.48 -5.33 -13.46
CA CYS A 81 -2.33 -4.37 -12.36
C CYS A 81 -1.41 -3.21 -12.78
N ASP A 82 -1.70 -1.98 -12.33
CA ASP A 82 -0.92 -0.78 -12.68
C ASP A 82 0.18 -0.45 -11.65
N GLU A 83 0.15 -1.09 -10.49
CA GLU A 83 1.11 -0.92 -9.40
C GLU A 83 1.04 -2.12 -8.44
N ILE A 84 2.13 -2.36 -7.70
CA ILE A 84 2.25 -3.48 -6.75
C ILE A 84 2.62 -2.95 -5.37
N ASP A 85 1.93 -3.45 -4.34
CA ASP A 85 2.25 -3.26 -2.92
C ASP A 85 2.68 -4.63 -2.35
N MET A 86 3.99 -4.84 -2.12
CA MET A 86 4.51 -6.07 -1.52
C MET A 86 4.73 -5.91 -0.02
N VAL A 87 4.63 -6.99 0.76
CA VAL A 87 5.10 -7.01 2.16
C VAL A 87 6.54 -7.52 2.22
N LEU A 88 7.44 -6.78 2.87
CA LEU A 88 8.81 -7.24 3.10
C LEU A 88 8.80 -8.47 4.01
N ASN A 89 9.87 -9.26 3.99
CA ASN A 89 9.98 -10.39 4.91
C ASN A 89 10.25 -9.91 6.35
N ILE A 90 9.18 -9.78 7.13
CA ILE A 90 9.21 -9.21 8.49
C ILE A 90 10.06 -10.10 9.41
N GLY A 91 9.88 -11.42 9.35
CA GLY A 91 10.64 -12.37 10.16
C GLY A 91 12.15 -12.30 9.91
N LYS A 92 12.56 -12.20 8.64
CA LYS A 92 13.97 -12.01 8.27
C LYS A 92 14.54 -10.69 8.76
N LEU A 93 13.79 -9.59 8.62
CA LEU A 93 14.21 -8.27 9.12
C LEU A 93 14.46 -8.31 10.63
N LYS A 94 13.51 -8.83 11.40
CA LYS A 94 13.62 -8.96 12.86
C LYS A 94 14.74 -9.90 13.31
N SER A 95 15.15 -10.83 12.44
CA SER A 95 16.28 -11.75 12.67
C SER A 95 17.64 -11.14 12.27
N GLY A 96 17.67 -9.91 11.78
CA GLY A 96 18.90 -9.24 11.33
C GLY A 96 19.38 -9.66 9.94
N PHE A 97 18.59 -10.41 9.17
CA PHE A 97 18.92 -10.83 7.80
C PHE A 97 18.64 -9.70 6.79
N VAL A 98 19.20 -8.51 7.05
CA VAL A 98 18.90 -7.26 6.33
C VAL A 98 19.23 -7.38 4.83
N GLU A 99 20.39 -7.96 4.49
CA GLU A 99 20.80 -8.14 3.10
C GLU A 99 19.88 -9.10 2.33
N GLU A 100 19.35 -10.14 2.98
CA GLU A 100 18.37 -11.04 2.34
C GLU A 100 17.04 -10.33 2.06
N VAL A 101 16.60 -9.45 2.97
CA VAL A 101 15.38 -8.64 2.75
C VAL A 101 15.61 -7.66 1.61
N LYS A 102 16.78 -7.03 1.56
CA LYS A 102 17.15 -6.10 0.48
C LYS A 102 17.18 -6.81 -0.88
N ASP A 103 17.85 -7.96 -0.96
CA ASP A 103 17.94 -8.77 -2.18
C ASP A 103 16.55 -9.23 -2.66
N GLU A 104 15.66 -9.68 -1.75
CA GLU A 104 14.28 -10.03 -2.10
C GLU A 104 13.54 -8.85 -2.76
N ILE A 105 13.67 -7.64 -2.19
CA ILE A 105 13.04 -6.43 -2.73
C ILE A 105 13.63 -6.07 -4.09
N GLU A 106 14.95 -6.15 -4.29
CA GLU A 106 15.63 -5.85 -5.56
C GLU A 106 15.18 -6.81 -6.67
N GLN A 107 15.13 -8.11 -6.38
CA GLN A 107 14.66 -9.12 -7.32
C GLN A 107 13.19 -8.92 -7.70
N ILE A 108 12.33 -8.63 -6.72
CA ILE A 108 10.92 -8.29 -7.00
C ILE A 108 10.84 -6.99 -7.80
N LYS A 109 11.62 -5.96 -7.48
CA LYS A 109 11.63 -4.68 -8.20
C LYS A 109 11.99 -4.85 -9.67
N ALA A 110 12.99 -5.70 -9.97
CA ALA A 110 13.40 -6.03 -11.32
C ALA A 110 12.23 -6.64 -12.12
N VAL A 111 11.48 -7.57 -11.53
CA VAL A 111 10.32 -8.20 -12.17
C VAL A 111 9.11 -7.27 -12.25
N VAL A 112 8.90 -6.39 -11.25
CA VAL A 112 7.79 -5.42 -11.22
C VAL A 112 7.94 -4.36 -12.32
N SER A 113 9.17 -3.92 -12.60
CA SER A 113 9.49 -2.87 -13.58
C SER A 113 8.76 -3.05 -14.93
N PRO A 114 8.19 -1.99 -15.54
CA PRO A 114 8.29 -0.57 -15.15
C PRO A 114 7.22 -0.11 -14.15
N LEU A 115 6.41 -1.01 -13.59
CA LEU A 115 5.34 -0.59 -12.68
C LEU A 115 5.91 -0.03 -11.35
N PRO A 116 5.15 0.86 -10.66
CA PRO A 116 5.50 1.28 -9.32
C PRO A 116 5.47 0.10 -8.34
N LEU A 117 6.52 -0.02 -7.53
CA LEU A 117 6.59 -0.95 -6.41
C LEU A 117 6.52 -0.18 -5.10
N LYS A 118 5.61 -0.56 -4.21
CA LYS A 118 5.54 -0.06 -2.83
C LYS A 118 5.88 -1.21 -1.89
N VAL A 119 6.73 -0.96 -0.92
CA VAL A 119 7.17 -2.00 0.02
C VAL A 119 6.58 -1.71 1.41
N ILE A 120 5.73 -2.61 1.89
CA ILE A 120 5.07 -2.56 3.19
C ILE A 120 6.04 -3.09 4.25
N MET A 121 6.34 -2.25 5.25
CA MET A 121 7.21 -2.59 6.38
C MET A 121 6.49 -3.30 7.53
N GLU A 122 5.19 -3.03 7.68
CA GLU A 122 4.38 -3.41 8.84
C GLU A 122 4.94 -2.85 10.16
N VAL A 123 5.11 -1.53 10.19
CA VAL A 123 5.77 -0.76 11.27
C VAL A 123 5.27 -1.08 12.68
N VAL A 124 4.00 -1.47 12.84
CA VAL A 124 3.40 -1.79 14.14
C VAL A 124 4.00 -3.04 14.79
N LEU A 125 4.73 -3.85 14.03
CA LEU A 125 5.45 -5.04 14.51
C LEU A 125 6.95 -4.80 14.72
N LEU A 126 7.43 -3.58 14.44
CA LEU A 126 8.84 -3.24 14.37
C LEU A 126 9.22 -2.23 15.46
N THR A 127 10.46 -2.31 15.94
CA THR A 127 11.07 -1.24 16.75
C THR A 127 11.46 -0.04 15.87
N ASP A 128 11.75 1.11 16.48
CA ASP A 128 12.16 2.30 15.74
C ASP A 128 13.44 2.04 14.91
N GLU A 129 14.39 1.26 15.43
CA GLU A 129 15.61 0.88 14.72
C GLU A 129 15.31 -0.04 13.52
N GLU A 130 14.38 -0.98 13.68
CA GLU A 130 13.93 -1.87 12.61
C GLU A 130 13.17 -1.08 11.52
N ILE A 131 12.31 -0.13 11.91
CA ILE A 131 11.61 0.78 10.98
C ILE A 131 12.62 1.61 10.19
N ALA A 132 13.59 2.24 10.88
CA ALA A 132 14.61 3.05 10.24
C ALA A 132 15.48 2.22 9.28
N THR A 133 15.80 0.98 9.65
CA THR A 133 16.54 0.04 8.80
C THR A 133 15.73 -0.34 7.55
N ALA A 134 14.47 -0.72 7.73
CA ALA A 134 13.56 -1.07 6.64
C ALA A 134 13.39 0.11 5.66
N ALA A 135 13.18 1.32 6.16
CA ALA A 135 13.03 2.52 5.34
C ALA A 135 14.28 2.78 4.47
N ARG A 136 15.48 2.64 5.05
CA ARG A 136 16.75 2.85 4.31
C ARG A 136 16.94 1.79 3.23
N ILE A 137 16.74 0.51 3.52
CA ILE A 137 16.89 -0.52 2.48
C ILE A 137 15.86 -0.36 1.37
N ILE A 138 14.62 0.00 1.69
CA ILE A 138 13.57 0.25 0.67
C ILE A 138 13.97 1.41 -0.25
N ARG A 139 14.48 2.51 0.32
CA ARG A 139 15.04 3.63 -0.47
C ARG A 139 16.15 3.14 -1.40
N ASP A 140 17.09 2.35 -0.88
CA ASP A 140 18.29 1.94 -1.61
C ASP A 140 17.98 0.96 -2.76
N THR A 141 16.89 0.18 -2.67
CA THR A 141 16.45 -0.73 -3.75
C THR A 141 15.78 0.00 -4.93
N GLY A 142 15.52 1.31 -4.81
CA GLY A 142 14.78 2.07 -5.83
C GLY A 142 13.29 1.72 -5.91
N ALA A 143 12.71 1.22 -4.82
CA ALA A 143 11.26 1.10 -4.70
C ALA A 143 10.60 2.49 -4.83
N SER A 144 9.39 2.53 -5.38
CA SER A 144 8.68 3.79 -5.64
C SER A 144 8.11 4.41 -4.37
N PHE A 145 7.77 3.59 -3.36
CA PHE A 145 7.29 4.04 -2.06
C PHE A 145 7.76 3.12 -0.94
N ALA A 146 8.09 3.71 0.21
CA ALA A 146 7.97 3.00 1.49
C ALA A 146 6.51 3.04 1.93
N LYS A 147 5.98 1.92 2.41
CA LYS A 147 4.60 1.82 2.91
C LYS A 147 4.58 1.35 4.35
N THR A 148 3.81 2.02 5.20
CA THR A 148 3.87 1.78 6.66
C THR A 148 3.35 0.41 7.06
N GLY A 149 2.13 0.05 6.65
CA GLY A 149 1.52 -1.21 7.08
C GLY A 149 0.49 -1.76 6.12
N THR A 150 -0.02 -2.94 6.45
CA THR A 150 -1.12 -3.61 5.75
C THR A 150 -2.48 -3.14 6.28
N GLY A 151 -2.50 -2.62 7.51
CA GLY A 151 -3.71 -2.38 8.30
C GLY A 151 -4.19 -3.61 9.08
N TRP A 152 -3.55 -4.78 8.93
CA TRP A 152 -3.91 -6.01 9.62
C TRP A 152 -3.38 -6.08 11.04
N ALA A 153 -2.15 -5.64 11.26
CA ALA A 153 -1.51 -5.71 12.57
C ALA A 153 -1.84 -4.53 13.50
N GLY A 154 -2.37 -3.41 12.97
CA GLY A 154 -2.68 -2.24 13.78
C GLY A 154 -2.75 -0.93 13.00
N ALA A 155 -2.82 0.18 13.75
CA ALA A 155 -2.83 1.52 13.20
C ALA A 155 -1.41 2.09 13.10
N THR A 156 -1.10 2.72 11.97
CA THR A 156 0.11 3.54 11.85
C THR A 156 -0.09 4.82 12.68
N THR A 157 0.88 5.15 13.53
CA THR A 157 0.89 6.37 14.34
C THR A 157 1.75 7.45 13.68
N GLU A 158 1.62 8.68 14.17
CA GLU A 158 2.49 9.80 13.78
C GLU A 158 3.96 9.52 14.14
N HIS A 159 4.22 8.89 15.30
CA HIS A 159 5.56 8.46 15.70
C HIS A 159 6.21 7.56 14.64
N HIS A 160 5.49 6.59 14.07
CA HIS A 160 6.04 5.76 12.99
C HIS A 160 6.44 6.61 11.76
N ILE A 161 5.67 7.66 11.44
CA ILE A 161 5.98 8.57 10.33
C ILE A 161 7.25 9.37 10.66
N GLU A 162 7.38 9.88 11.89
CA GLU A 162 8.55 10.61 12.35
C GLU A 162 9.82 9.76 12.27
N VAL A 163 9.78 8.51 12.71
CA VAL A 163 10.91 7.57 12.63
C VAL A 163 11.34 7.33 11.18
N ILE A 164 10.38 7.12 10.26
CA ILE A 164 10.67 6.95 8.84
C ILE A 164 11.28 8.23 8.26
N LYS A 165 10.68 9.39 8.53
CA LYS A 165 11.16 10.68 8.04
C LYS A 165 12.54 11.03 8.58
N ALA A 166 12.85 10.70 9.83
CA ALA A 166 14.19 10.86 10.38
C ALA A 166 15.23 9.96 9.67
N ALA A 167 14.83 8.77 9.22
CA ALA A 167 15.72 7.81 8.58
C ALA A 167 16.03 8.13 7.10
N VAL A 168 15.04 8.62 6.34
CA VAL A 168 15.16 8.79 4.88
C VAL A 168 14.71 10.16 4.35
N GLY A 169 14.20 11.05 5.19
CA GLY A 169 13.67 12.35 4.76
C GLY A 169 12.63 12.21 3.65
N ASP A 170 12.80 12.99 2.58
CA ASP A 170 11.95 12.96 1.38
C ASP A 170 12.60 12.24 0.19
N THR A 171 13.68 11.48 0.43
CA THR A 171 14.38 10.74 -0.64
C THR A 171 13.58 9.56 -1.21
N ILE A 172 12.53 9.14 -0.51
CA ILE A 172 11.53 8.19 -1.01
C ILE A 172 10.12 8.63 -0.58
N PRO A 173 9.12 8.62 -1.47
CA PRO A 173 7.72 8.90 -1.12
C PRO A 173 7.17 7.91 -0.09
N LEU A 174 6.36 8.41 0.84
CA LEU A 174 5.74 7.60 1.89
C LEU A 174 4.25 7.37 1.59
N LYS A 175 3.84 6.09 1.65
CA LYS A 175 2.43 5.68 1.65
C LYS A 175 2.03 5.21 3.06
N VAL A 176 1.05 5.85 3.68
CA VAL A 176 0.51 5.40 4.97
C VAL A 176 -0.69 4.51 4.75
N ALA A 177 -0.77 3.39 5.48
CA ALA A 177 -1.97 2.57 5.59
C ALA A 177 -2.16 2.05 7.02
N GLY A 178 -3.42 1.82 7.38
CA GLY A 178 -3.84 1.45 8.74
C GLY A 178 -4.00 2.66 9.65
N GLY A 179 -5.20 2.86 10.21
CA GLY A 179 -5.47 3.87 11.23
C GLY A 179 -6.00 5.22 10.75
N VAL A 180 -5.96 5.52 9.45
CA VAL A 180 -6.48 6.78 8.89
C VAL A 180 -8.00 6.70 8.70
N ARG A 181 -8.76 7.34 9.59
CA ARG A 181 -10.23 7.21 9.66
C ARG A 181 -11.01 8.51 9.46
N SER A 182 -10.37 9.67 9.53
CA SER A 182 -10.99 10.98 9.31
C SER A 182 -10.12 11.86 8.42
N LEU A 183 -10.72 12.92 7.86
CA LEU A 183 -10.01 13.88 7.03
C LEU A 183 -8.93 14.60 7.84
N ASP A 184 -9.19 14.94 9.10
CA ASP A 184 -8.20 15.62 9.95
C ASP A 184 -6.94 14.76 10.17
N THR A 185 -7.10 13.45 10.41
CA THR A 185 -5.94 12.55 10.50
C THR A 185 -5.17 12.50 9.17
N LEU A 186 -5.88 12.44 8.04
CA LEU A 186 -5.25 12.44 6.72
C LEU A 186 -4.47 13.74 6.48
N LEU A 187 -5.08 14.90 6.73
CA LEU A 187 -4.46 16.21 6.55
C LEU A 187 -3.24 16.37 7.45
N LYS A 188 -3.32 15.96 8.71
CA LYS A 188 -2.18 15.99 9.63
C LYS A 188 -1.02 15.15 9.12
N MET A 189 -1.27 13.91 8.70
CA MET A 189 -0.23 13.04 8.15
C MET A 189 0.32 13.54 6.80
N ARG A 190 -0.52 14.18 5.98
CA ARG A 190 -0.07 14.85 4.75
C ARG A 190 0.94 15.95 5.10
N ASP A 191 0.65 16.76 6.11
CA ASP A 191 1.52 17.86 6.53
C ASP A 191 2.85 17.35 7.12
N MET A 192 2.90 16.09 7.58
CA MET A 192 4.14 15.37 7.93
C MET A 192 4.91 14.81 6.73
N GLY A 193 4.47 15.10 5.49
CA GLY A 193 5.14 14.68 4.26
C GLY A 193 4.71 13.32 3.71
N VAL A 194 3.53 12.80 4.10
CA VAL A 194 2.95 11.59 3.50
C VAL A 194 2.36 11.90 2.13
N SER A 195 2.73 11.11 1.12
CA SER A 195 2.37 11.37 -0.28
C SER A 195 1.16 10.56 -0.76
N ARG A 196 0.86 9.42 -0.12
CA ARG A 196 -0.24 8.53 -0.51
C ARG A 196 -0.87 7.87 0.72
N PHE A 197 -2.16 7.58 0.65
CA PHE A 197 -2.89 6.91 1.74
C PHE A 197 -3.62 5.66 1.23
N GLY A 198 -3.36 4.51 1.84
CA GLY A 198 -4.16 3.29 1.66
C GLY A 198 -5.26 3.25 2.72
N ILE A 199 -6.52 3.40 2.32
CA ILE A 199 -7.66 3.51 3.22
C ILE A 199 -8.74 2.51 2.84
N GLY A 200 -9.31 1.82 3.84
CA GLY A 200 -10.43 0.90 3.62
C GLY A 200 -11.69 1.65 3.17
N TYR A 201 -12.51 1.04 2.32
CA TYR A 201 -13.59 1.75 1.60
C TYR A 201 -14.53 2.57 2.49
N LYS A 202 -15.00 2.04 3.64
CA LYS A 202 -15.89 2.78 4.55
C LYS A 202 -15.27 4.09 5.03
N SER A 203 -14.03 4.03 5.52
CA SER A 203 -13.30 5.22 5.97
C SER A 203 -12.94 6.14 4.81
N ALA A 204 -12.60 5.58 3.64
CA ALA A 204 -12.32 6.38 2.45
C ALA A 204 -13.55 7.19 2.01
N LEU A 205 -14.73 6.58 1.98
CA LEU A 205 -16.00 7.26 1.66
C LEU A 205 -16.33 8.35 2.66
N HIS A 206 -16.20 8.06 3.96
CA HIS A 206 -16.41 9.04 5.02
C HIS A 206 -15.47 10.25 4.88
N ILE A 207 -14.18 10.00 4.64
CA ILE A 207 -13.19 11.07 4.40
C ILE A 207 -13.54 11.90 3.16
N MET A 208 -14.00 11.27 2.07
CA MET A 208 -14.41 12.00 0.87
C MET A 208 -15.66 12.87 1.11
N GLN A 209 -16.61 12.41 1.92
CA GLN A 209 -17.79 13.20 2.32
C GLN A 209 -17.37 14.41 3.16
N GLU A 210 -16.53 14.21 4.18
CA GLU A 210 -15.97 15.33 4.97
C GLU A 210 -15.20 16.32 4.09
N ALA A 211 -14.50 15.83 3.08
CA ALA A 211 -13.74 16.65 2.15
C ALA A 211 -14.66 17.48 1.23
N GLU A 212 -15.74 16.89 0.71
CA GLU A 212 -16.78 17.56 -0.07
C GLU A 212 -17.46 18.65 0.77
N GLU A 213 -17.88 18.34 2.00
CA GLU A 213 -18.50 19.28 2.95
C GLU A 213 -17.59 20.48 3.28
N ARG A 214 -16.27 20.26 3.29
CA ARG A 214 -15.26 21.27 3.60
C ARG A 214 -14.64 21.93 2.36
N GLY A 215 -15.14 21.63 1.17
CA GLY A 215 -14.72 22.28 -0.08
C GLY A 215 -13.33 21.90 -0.60
N TRP A 216 -12.85 20.69 -0.28
CA TRP A 216 -11.59 20.15 -0.80
C TRP A 216 -11.71 19.43 -2.14
N VAL A 217 -12.94 19.06 -2.54
CA VAL A 217 -13.24 18.21 -3.70
C VAL A 217 -14.48 18.72 -4.42
#